data_AF-A0A0F4H1Y5-F1
#
_entry.id   AF-A0A0F4H1Y5-F1
#
_cell.length_a   1.000
_cell.length_b   1.000
_cell.length_c   1.000
_cell.angle_alpha   90.00
_cell.angle_beta   90.00
_cell.angle_gamma   90.00
#
_symmetry.space_group_name_H-M   'P 1'
#
loop_
_entity.id
_entity.type
_entity.pdbx_description
1 polymer ?
#
loop_
_entity_poly.entity_id
_entity_poly.type
_entity_poly.pdbx_seq_one_letter_code
_entity_poly.pdbx_strand_id
1 'polypeptide(L)'
;MKVRSVIAAFALVGATSAAPSTQNIEERQAPTCGVVGNDKGWLRAPSYNDDAANDDYDSAGNVDDAADYHNFLSSQIDKQHDLAGVDDFRPSSEQHNHKTSLHQPPGEHHGCGYYKQQQQQQQASDQQHNFTGNVIHYFGWSECRQRQSCKPVPTASSGKRGLSFNDPKFTNLFSATSCTPNSVGRSRTSWAYNWFSAPCDDFNHASLCSVPFNPYLEFIPMLWSNDRDLQNAWNSNVQAAAARGWKTVLAFNEPDIAHSGGSGMSIADAVTSWKQYIQPLKAQGFRLGSPAVTNAQGLNMGNDWQVKFLDQTPGKGGCIGCTVDFLAVHWYGGPTDLDSFFNHVAYSWSVVGGQRMPVWITEFGITGGTDAQVENFLRVVIDAFENQPDWSFVERYAWFTASNSSPTSGPLVAANGTSLSRAGQVYENQV
;
A
#
# COMPACT_ATOMS: atom_id res chain seq x y z
N MET A 1 -37.01 19.40 -12.74
CA MET A 1 -38.41 18.95 -12.92
C MET A 1 -38.36 17.48 -13.36
N LYS A 2 -39.20 16.65 -12.72
CA LYS A 2 -39.23 15.18 -12.69
C LYS A 2 -38.98 14.46 -14.03
N VAL A 3 -38.21 13.38 -14.00
CA VAL A 3 -38.40 12.23 -14.90
C VAL A 3 -38.66 11.00 -14.03
N ARG A 4 -39.82 10.38 -14.25
CA ARG A 4 -40.33 9.20 -13.54
C ARG A 4 -40.02 7.93 -14.35
N SER A 5 -39.48 6.94 -13.65
CA SER A 5 -39.94 5.55 -13.55
C SER A 5 -40.28 4.75 -14.81
N VAL A 6 -39.53 3.65 -15.00
CA VAL A 6 -40.06 2.34 -15.39
C VAL A 6 -39.35 1.29 -14.53
N ILE A 7 -40.11 0.51 -13.76
CA ILE A 7 -39.95 -0.93 -13.52
C ILE A 7 -41.13 -1.36 -12.64
N ALA A 8 -41.89 -2.31 -13.17
CA ALA A 8 -43.07 -2.91 -12.56
C ALA A 8 -42.68 -4.11 -11.69
N ALA A 9 -43.59 -4.40 -10.76
CA ALA A 9 -43.54 -5.38 -9.68
C ALA A 9 -43.52 -6.85 -10.13
N PHE A 10 -42.94 -7.71 -9.28
CA PHE A 10 -43.50 -9.03 -8.95
C PHE A 10 -43.30 -9.33 -7.46
N ALA A 11 -44.31 -9.95 -6.87
CA ALA A 11 -44.56 -10.09 -5.44
C ALA A 11 -44.11 -11.44 -4.85
N LEU A 12 -44.02 -11.41 -3.51
CA LEU A 12 -43.78 -12.47 -2.52
C LEU A 12 -44.55 -13.79 -2.70
N VAL A 13 -43.90 -14.89 -2.33
CA VAL A 13 -44.34 -15.99 -1.41
C VAL A 13 -43.03 -16.65 -0.92
N GLY A 14 -42.76 -17.11 0.31
CA GLY A 14 -43.46 -17.28 1.58
C GLY A 14 -42.49 -18.06 2.50
N ALA A 15 -42.50 -17.76 3.79
CA ALA A 15 -41.62 -18.35 4.80
C ALA A 15 -41.99 -19.80 5.14
N THR A 16 -41.01 -20.62 5.53
CA THR A 16 -41.16 -21.58 6.64
C THR A 16 -39.82 -21.85 7.34
N SER A 17 -39.92 -21.89 8.66
CA SER A 17 -38.89 -22.10 9.68
C SER A 17 -38.54 -23.58 9.87
N ALA A 18 -37.27 -23.89 10.15
CA ALA A 18 -36.89 -25.04 10.97
C ALA A 18 -35.51 -24.80 11.60
N ALA A 19 -35.46 -24.84 12.93
CA ALA A 19 -34.24 -24.86 13.74
C ALA A 19 -33.69 -26.30 13.87
N PRO A 20 -32.39 -26.46 14.14
CA PRO A 20 -31.94 -27.61 14.92
C PRO A 20 -31.08 -27.23 16.14
N SER A 21 -31.55 -27.75 17.27
CA SER A 21 -30.83 -28.37 18.40
C SER A 21 -29.40 -27.94 18.76
N THR A 22 -29.29 -27.49 20.01
CA THR A 22 -28.10 -27.41 20.85
C THR A 22 -27.42 -28.77 21.08
N GLN A 23 -26.10 -28.85 20.82
CA GLN A 23 -25.22 -29.84 21.46
C GLN A 23 -23.83 -29.26 21.78
N ASN A 24 -23.54 -29.26 23.08
CA ASN A 24 -22.26 -29.48 23.78
C ASN A 24 -20.99 -28.74 23.30
N ILE A 25 -20.68 -27.66 24.01
CA ILE A 25 -19.33 -27.09 24.10
C ILE A 25 -18.59 -27.84 25.22
N GLU A 26 -17.61 -28.66 24.85
CA GLU A 26 -16.60 -29.15 25.80
C GLU A 26 -15.58 -28.04 26.08
N GLU A 27 -15.48 -27.68 27.36
CA GLU A 27 -14.42 -26.86 27.95
C GLU A 27 -13.04 -27.47 27.65
N ARG A 28 -12.27 -26.85 26.74
CA ARG A 28 -10.83 -27.12 26.64
C ARG A 28 -10.05 -26.15 27.50
N GLN A 29 -9.46 -26.74 28.55
CA GLN A 29 -8.52 -26.13 29.49
C GLN A 29 -7.35 -25.44 28.77
N ALA A 30 -6.99 -24.26 29.26
CA ALA A 30 -5.83 -23.49 28.80
C ALA A 30 -4.51 -24.21 29.16
N PRO A 31 -3.50 -24.23 28.27
CA PRO A 31 -2.18 -24.76 28.61
C PRO A 31 -1.40 -23.75 29.47
N THR A 32 -0.96 -24.23 30.63
CA THR A 32 -0.02 -23.58 31.56
C THR A 32 1.37 -23.43 30.94
N CYS A 33 1.97 -22.24 31.06
CA CYS A 33 3.34 -21.95 30.67
C CYS A 33 4.34 -22.78 31.50
N GLY A 34 5.06 -23.69 30.84
CA GLY A 34 6.20 -24.43 31.41
C GLY A 34 7.52 -23.94 30.83
N VAL A 35 8.48 -23.65 31.71
CA VAL A 35 9.85 -23.26 31.41
C VAL A 35 10.72 -24.52 31.29
N VAL A 36 11.37 -24.72 30.15
CA VAL A 36 12.54 -25.62 29.92
C VAL A 36 13.23 -25.03 28.69
N GLY A 37 14.52 -24.75 28.57
CA GLY A 37 15.76 -25.26 29.14
C GLY A 37 16.73 -25.37 27.95
N ASN A 38 17.89 -24.70 28.03
CA ASN A 38 18.91 -24.66 26.97
C ASN A 38 19.36 -26.08 26.55
N ASP A 39 19.57 -26.32 25.25
CA ASP A 39 20.63 -27.21 24.81
C ASP A 39 21.18 -26.87 23.41
N LYS A 40 22.52 -26.92 23.33
CA LYS A 40 23.34 -26.73 22.13
C LYS A 40 23.42 -28.05 21.37
N GLY A 41 23.36 -28.01 20.03
CA GLY A 41 23.58 -29.19 19.19
C GLY A 41 24.05 -28.80 17.78
N TRP A 42 25.32 -29.03 17.53
CA TRP A 42 26.01 -28.86 16.25
C TRP A 42 25.57 -29.87 15.18
N LEU A 43 25.44 -29.45 13.92
CA LEU A 43 25.76 -30.30 12.76
C LEU A 43 26.40 -29.47 11.63
N ARG A 44 27.62 -29.88 11.25
CA ARG A 44 28.45 -29.49 10.09
C ARG A 44 28.06 -30.39 8.91
N ALA A 45 27.98 -29.90 7.66
CA ALA A 45 29.00 -29.95 6.57
C ALA A 45 28.24 -30.22 5.23
N PRO A 46 28.83 -30.10 4.02
CA PRO A 46 30.22 -29.76 3.68
C PRO A 46 30.39 -28.63 2.63
N SER A 47 31.61 -28.11 2.61
CA SER A 47 32.24 -27.36 1.52
C SER A 47 32.62 -28.27 0.34
N TYR A 48 32.56 -27.75 -0.89
CA TYR A 48 33.46 -28.15 -1.97
C TYR A 48 33.83 -26.91 -2.79
N ASN A 49 35.13 -26.81 -3.07
CA ASN A 49 35.78 -25.72 -3.78
C ASN A 49 36.49 -26.31 -5.02
N ASP A 50 36.65 -25.43 -6.01
CA ASP A 50 37.74 -25.33 -6.99
C ASP A 50 37.64 -26.03 -8.38
N ASP A 51 37.55 -25.13 -9.37
CA ASP A 51 38.46 -24.94 -10.52
C ASP A 51 38.12 -25.42 -11.95
N ALA A 52 37.97 -24.38 -12.79
CA ALA A 52 38.55 -24.14 -14.12
C ALA A 52 38.07 -24.91 -15.37
N ALA A 53 37.53 -24.17 -16.35
CA ALA A 53 38.20 -23.88 -17.63
C ALA A 53 37.36 -22.98 -18.55
N ASN A 54 38.04 -22.04 -19.21
CA ASN A 54 37.61 -21.18 -20.32
C ASN A 54 37.09 -22.00 -21.52
N ASP A 55 36.18 -21.41 -22.31
CA ASP A 55 36.46 -21.09 -23.72
C ASP A 55 35.41 -20.13 -24.33
N ASP A 56 35.95 -19.00 -24.75
CA ASP A 56 35.60 -18.02 -25.79
C ASP A 56 34.44 -18.34 -26.75
N TYR A 57 33.51 -17.38 -26.90
CA TYR A 57 32.96 -17.00 -28.21
C TYR A 57 32.37 -15.57 -28.16
N ASP A 58 33.07 -14.68 -28.84
CA ASP A 58 32.74 -13.30 -29.16
C ASP A 58 31.62 -13.21 -30.21
N SER A 59 30.57 -12.42 -29.93
CA SER A 59 29.86 -11.65 -30.97
C SER A 59 28.94 -10.57 -30.37
N ALA A 60 29.37 -9.31 -30.53
CA ALA A 60 28.58 -8.09 -30.66
C ALA A 60 27.61 -7.73 -29.51
N GLY A 61 28.17 -7.13 -28.46
CA GLY A 61 27.42 -6.52 -27.36
C GLY A 61 26.72 -5.21 -27.74
N ASN A 62 25.38 -5.23 -27.70
CA ASN A 62 24.57 -4.09 -27.29
C ASN A 62 24.39 -4.24 -25.78
N VAL A 63 25.26 -3.55 -25.04
CA VAL A 63 25.24 -3.25 -23.60
C VAL A 63 25.24 -1.72 -23.58
N ASP A 64 24.30 -0.98 -23.00
CA ASP A 64 23.67 -1.05 -21.69
C ASP A 64 22.40 -0.18 -21.73
N ASP A 65 21.21 -0.68 -21.35
CA ASP A 65 20.01 0.18 -21.22
C ASP A 65 19.12 -0.15 -19.99
N ALA A 66 19.48 -1.13 -19.16
CA ALA A 66 18.75 -1.46 -17.93
C ALA A 66 19.36 -0.83 -16.66
N ALA A 67 20.63 -0.41 -16.72
CA ALA A 67 21.33 0.19 -15.58
C ALA A 67 21.16 1.72 -15.49
N ASP A 68 20.85 2.39 -16.60
CA ASP A 68 20.84 3.86 -16.66
C ASP A 68 19.55 4.51 -16.13
N TYR A 69 18.44 3.77 -16.06
CA TYR A 69 17.20 4.31 -15.49
C TYR A 69 17.15 4.23 -13.96
N HIS A 70 17.80 3.25 -13.33
CA HIS A 70 17.87 3.14 -11.86
C HIS A 70 18.75 4.23 -11.23
N ASN A 71 19.75 4.73 -11.97
CA ASN A 71 20.55 5.90 -11.58
C ASN A 71 19.80 7.23 -11.76
N PHE A 72 18.76 7.28 -12.60
CA PHE A 72 17.96 8.50 -12.81
C PHE A 72 17.14 8.89 -11.56
N LEU A 73 16.59 7.91 -10.83
CA LEU A 73 15.86 8.17 -9.58
C LEU A 73 16.79 8.54 -8.42
N SER A 74 18.02 8.01 -8.39
CA SER A 74 19.01 8.37 -7.38
C SER A 74 19.68 9.73 -7.65
N SER A 75 19.82 10.14 -8.91
CA SER A 75 20.51 11.41 -9.28
C SER A 75 19.65 12.67 -9.19
N GLN A 76 18.35 12.57 -8.94
CA GLN A 76 17.49 13.72 -8.59
C GLN A 76 17.62 14.14 -7.11
N ILE A 77 18.35 13.37 -6.30
CA ILE A 77 18.58 13.66 -4.87
C ILE A 77 19.78 14.63 -4.67
N ASP A 78 20.71 14.73 -5.62
CA ASP A 78 21.96 15.52 -5.46
C ASP A 78 22.03 16.83 -6.26
N LYS A 79 20.97 17.28 -6.95
CA LYS A 79 20.99 18.52 -7.75
C LYS A 79 20.04 19.63 -7.32
N GLN A 80 19.62 19.65 -6.06
CA GLN A 80 18.94 20.82 -5.45
C GLN A 80 19.73 21.52 -4.34
N HIS A 81 21.06 21.39 -4.32
CA HIS A 81 21.92 22.12 -3.39
C HIS A 81 23.02 22.98 -4.03
N ASP A 82 22.87 23.39 -5.30
CA ASP A 82 23.89 24.23 -5.91
C ASP A 82 23.34 25.22 -6.94
N LEU A 83 22.38 26.07 -6.54
CA LEU A 83 22.09 27.33 -7.24
C LEU A 83 21.51 28.37 -6.24
N ALA A 84 22.36 28.91 -5.37
CA ALA A 84 22.12 30.23 -4.77
C ALA A 84 23.40 30.83 -4.16
N GLY A 85 24.08 31.68 -4.93
CA GLY A 85 25.16 32.58 -4.48
C GLY A 85 26.21 32.75 -5.58
N VAL A 86 26.77 33.92 -5.88
CA VAL A 86 26.73 35.30 -5.33
C VAL A 86 27.21 36.22 -6.47
N ASP A 87 26.72 37.46 -6.65
CA ASP A 87 27.39 38.76 -6.39
C ASP A 87 26.70 39.78 -7.36
N ASP A 88 26.47 41.07 -7.14
CA ASP A 88 26.96 42.08 -6.21
C ASP A 88 25.98 43.30 -6.25
N PHE A 89 26.19 44.28 -5.37
CA PHE A 89 25.62 45.63 -5.22
C PHE A 89 24.69 45.90 -4.03
N ARG A 90 25.34 46.26 -2.91
CA ARG A 90 24.93 47.30 -1.93
C ARG A 90 25.40 48.69 -2.45
N PRO A 91 25.09 49.87 -1.84
CA PRO A 91 24.37 50.14 -0.56
C PRO A 91 23.41 51.36 -0.50
N SER A 92 22.62 51.46 0.57
CA SER A 92 22.51 52.63 1.48
C SER A 92 21.40 52.39 2.54
N SER A 93 21.76 52.43 3.83
CA SER A 93 21.29 53.38 4.89
C SER A 93 19.82 53.12 5.32
N GLU A 94 19.44 52.92 6.58
CA GLU A 94 19.79 53.63 7.81
C GLU A 94 19.51 52.77 9.05
N GLN A 95 20.16 53.15 10.15
CA GLN A 95 20.00 52.64 11.50
C GLN A 95 18.66 53.10 12.11
N HIS A 96 18.01 52.25 12.93
CA HIS A 96 17.52 52.69 14.24
C HIS A 96 17.31 51.50 15.19
N ASN A 97 17.97 51.63 16.36
CA ASN A 97 17.72 50.85 17.57
C ASN A 97 16.30 51.08 18.09
N HIS A 98 15.65 50.04 18.63
CA HIS A 98 15.02 50.11 19.95
C HIS A 98 14.67 48.72 20.50
N LYS A 99 15.14 48.45 21.73
CA LYS A 99 14.67 47.38 22.62
C LYS A 99 13.29 47.75 23.17
N THR A 100 12.39 46.78 23.31
CA THR A 100 11.43 46.50 24.43
C THR A 100 10.45 45.42 23.95
N SER A 101 10.52 44.18 24.48
CA SER A 101 9.81 43.65 25.65
C SER A 101 8.32 43.32 25.44
N LEU A 102 8.06 42.00 25.29
CA LEU A 102 7.03 41.19 25.95
C LEU A 102 5.54 41.56 25.82
N HIS A 103 4.76 40.75 25.06
CA HIS A 103 3.70 39.86 25.58
C HIS A 103 2.86 39.25 24.43
N GLN A 104 2.92 37.92 24.27
CA GLN A 104 1.82 37.11 23.70
C GLN A 104 1.69 35.81 24.51
N PRO A 105 0.46 35.27 24.66
CA PRO A 105 0.09 34.33 25.72
C PRO A 105 0.58 32.90 25.44
N PRO A 106 0.84 32.09 26.48
CA PRO A 106 1.37 30.75 26.31
C PRO A 106 0.28 29.76 25.86
N GLY A 107 0.59 29.04 24.78
CA GLY A 107 -0.08 27.83 24.37
C GLY A 107 0.15 26.69 25.35
N GLU A 108 -0.87 25.85 25.47
CA GLU A 108 -0.87 24.64 26.28
C GLU A 108 0.09 23.59 25.70
N HIS A 109 1.20 23.36 26.40
CA HIS A 109 2.08 22.20 26.17
C HIS A 109 2.06 21.30 27.41
N HIS A 110 1.38 20.17 27.32
CA HIS A 110 1.50 19.08 28.28
C HIS A 110 2.80 18.30 28.03
N GLY A 111 3.88 18.68 28.73
CA GLY A 111 5.10 17.91 28.86
C GLY A 111 5.25 17.36 30.28
N CYS A 112 5.44 16.04 30.43
CA CYS A 112 5.71 15.40 31.72
C CYS A 112 7.15 15.71 32.18
N GLY A 113 7.30 16.50 33.24
CA GLY A 113 8.58 16.76 33.90
C GLY A 113 8.88 15.76 35.02
N TYR A 114 10.10 15.21 35.02
CA TYR A 114 10.68 14.46 36.15
C TYR A 114 11.12 15.42 37.26
N TYR A 115 10.64 15.24 38.50
CA TYR A 115 11.20 15.89 39.69
C TYR A 115 12.07 14.91 40.48
N LYS A 116 13.33 15.27 40.71
CA LYS A 116 14.21 14.65 41.74
C LYS A 116 13.93 15.36 43.06
N GLN A 117 13.47 14.62 44.08
CA GLN A 117 13.44 15.12 45.46
C GLN A 117 14.71 14.71 46.20
N GLN A 118 15.50 15.70 46.63
CA GLN A 118 16.56 15.54 47.62
C GLN A 118 15.95 15.45 49.03
N GLN A 119 16.36 14.44 49.79
CA GLN A 119 16.06 14.33 51.22
C GLN A 119 16.93 15.33 52.00
N GLN A 120 16.29 16.15 52.84
CA GLN A 120 16.93 16.77 54.00
C GLN A 120 16.14 16.36 55.25
N GLN A 121 16.83 15.75 56.21
CA GLN A 121 16.35 15.46 57.56
C GLN A 121 16.79 16.56 58.54
N GLN A 122 16.06 16.61 59.67
CA GLN A 122 16.30 17.35 60.95
C GLN A 122 15.64 18.74 61.02
N GLN A 123 14.93 19.15 62.08
CA GLN A 123 14.67 18.60 63.43
C GLN A 123 13.45 19.32 64.08
N ALA A 124 12.72 18.59 64.95
CA ALA A 124 11.95 18.96 66.17
C ALA A 124 11.11 20.27 66.29
N SER A 125 9.82 20.15 66.63
CA SER A 125 9.29 20.39 68.01
C SER A 125 7.79 20.05 68.17
N ASP A 126 7.49 19.46 69.33
CA ASP A 126 6.25 19.26 70.09
C ASP A 126 4.89 19.79 69.58
N GLN A 127 3.89 18.91 69.54
CA GLN A 127 2.77 18.92 70.52
C GLN A 127 1.86 17.69 70.36
N GLN A 128 1.60 17.03 71.49
CA GLN A 128 0.63 15.94 71.66
C GLN A 128 -0.80 16.46 71.55
N HIS A 129 -1.61 15.85 70.69
CA HIS A 129 -3.05 15.67 70.98
C HIS A 129 -3.50 14.29 70.48
N ASN A 130 -3.83 13.44 71.45
CA ASN A 130 -4.55 12.19 71.26
C ASN A 130 -6.00 12.51 70.87
N PHE A 131 -6.41 12.16 69.66
CA PHE A 131 -7.80 11.83 69.37
C PHE A 131 -7.86 10.53 68.56
N THR A 132 -8.50 9.55 69.18
CA THR A 132 -8.92 8.27 68.62
C THR A 132 -9.94 8.47 67.51
N GLY A 133 -9.77 7.82 66.36
CA GLY A 133 -10.88 7.54 65.45
C GLY A 133 -10.53 7.59 63.97
N ASN A 134 -10.78 6.46 63.31
CA ASN A 134 -10.92 6.24 61.87
C ASN A 134 -9.62 6.10 61.04
N VAL A 135 -9.26 4.83 60.82
CA VAL A 135 -8.44 4.41 59.68
C VAL A 135 -9.21 4.72 58.41
N ILE A 136 -8.92 5.86 57.79
CA ILE A 136 -9.27 6.09 56.39
C ILE A 136 -8.14 5.48 55.57
N HIS A 137 -8.42 4.35 54.91
CA HIS A 137 -7.55 3.83 53.87
C HIS A 137 -7.53 4.83 52.71
N TYR A 138 -6.49 5.65 52.64
CA TYR A 138 -6.16 6.37 51.42
C TYR A 138 -5.68 5.35 50.39
N PHE A 139 -6.58 4.92 49.49
CA PHE A 139 -6.19 4.27 48.26
C PHE A 139 -5.42 5.28 47.42
N GLY A 140 -4.09 5.20 47.47
CA GLY A 140 -3.21 5.93 46.57
C GLY A 140 -3.44 5.46 45.14
N TRP A 141 -4.13 6.27 44.33
CA TRP A 141 -4.18 6.10 42.88
C TRP A 141 -2.84 6.58 42.31
N SER A 142 -1.88 5.66 42.24
CA SER A 142 -0.71 5.83 41.40
C SER A 142 -0.42 4.54 40.64
N GLU A 143 -1.41 4.03 39.91
CA GLU A 143 -1.11 3.19 38.77
C GLU A 143 -0.84 4.10 37.58
N CYS A 144 0.43 4.39 37.34
CA CYS A 144 0.89 4.68 35.99
C CYS A 144 0.44 3.50 35.12
N ARG A 145 -0.69 3.65 34.41
CA ARG A 145 -1.01 2.79 33.28
C ARG A 145 0.18 2.87 32.35
N GLN A 146 1.05 1.85 32.40
CA GLN A 146 1.97 1.59 31.32
C GLN A 146 1.09 1.57 30.08
N ARG A 147 1.30 2.51 29.16
CA ARG A 147 0.71 2.41 27.82
C ARG A 147 1.20 1.06 27.31
N GLN A 148 0.35 0.04 27.35
CA GLN A 148 0.62 -1.20 26.62
C GLN A 148 0.96 -0.73 25.22
N SER A 149 2.19 -0.98 24.78
CA SER A 149 2.58 -0.68 23.41
C SER A 149 1.64 -1.51 22.56
N CYS A 150 0.63 -0.89 21.95
CA CYS A 150 -0.27 -1.59 21.07
C CYS A 150 0.61 -2.19 19.97
N LYS A 151 0.79 -3.50 19.99
CA LYS A 151 1.43 -4.18 18.86
C LYS A 151 0.33 -4.33 17.83
N PRO A 152 0.52 -3.81 16.62
CA PRO A 152 -0.38 -4.17 15.54
C PRO A 152 -0.38 -5.69 15.41
N VAL A 153 -1.56 -6.31 15.49
CA VAL A 153 -1.77 -7.71 15.19
C VAL A 153 -2.48 -7.69 13.86
N PRO A 154 -1.77 -7.77 12.73
CA PRO A 154 -2.44 -7.67 11.45
C PRO A 154 -3.45 -8.83 11.35
N THR A 155 -4.62 -8.54 10.79
CA THR A 155 -5.68 -9.53 10.58
C THR A 155 -5.99 -9.52 9.10
N ALA A 156 -6.18 -10.70 8.50
CA ALA A 156 -6.69 -10.79 7.14
C ALA A 156 -7.96 -9.94 7.04
N SER A 157 -7.92 -8.90 6.22
CA SER A 157 -9.06 -8.04 5.97
C SER A 157 -9.66 -8.42 4.61
N SER A 158 -10.97 -8.26 4.49
CA SER A 158 -11.67 -8.33 3.21
C SER A 158 -12.05 -6.92 2.81
N GLY A 159 -11.72 -6.49 1.60
CA GLY A 159 -12.05 -5.14 1.15
C GLY A 159 -11.47 -4.82 -0.21
N LYS A 160 -11.72 -3.60 -0.68
CA LYS A 160 -11.27 -3.14 -1.99
C LYS A 160 -9.89 -2.49 -1.94
N ARG A 161 -9.50 -1.90 -0.80
CA ARG A 161 -8.24 -1.14 -0.64
C ARG A 161 -7.02 -2.05 -0.68
N GLY A 162 -6.02 -1.61 -1.43
CA GLY A 162 -4.71 -2.23 -1.48
C GLY A 162 -3.56 -1.22 -1.45
N LEU A 163 -2.35 -1.76 -1.43
CA LEU A 163 -1.13 -0.95 -1.36
C LEU A 163 -0.28 -1.18 -2.61
N SER A 164 0.06 -0.10 -3.30
CA SER A 164 1.25 -0.09 -4.16
C SER A 164 2.44 0.28 -3.28
N PHE A 165 3.54 -0.47 -3.33
CA PHE A 165 4.70 -0.25 -2.45
C PHE A 165 6.02 -0.59 -3.15
N ASN A 166 7.13 0.00 -2.71
CA ASN A 166 8.47 -0.45 -3.12
C ASN A 166 9.18 -1.18 -1.98
N ASP A 167 9.16 -0.61 -0.77
CA ASP A 167 9.77 -1.21 0.41
C ASP A 167 8.73 -2.01 1.20
N PRO A 168 8.89 -3.35 1.31
CA PRO A 168 7.97 -4.22 2.04
C PRO A 168 7.74 -3.78 3.49
N LYS A 169 8.70 -3.09 4.12
CA LYS A 169 8.56 -2.64 5.52
C LYS A 169 7.36 -1.72 5.71
N PHE A 170 7.02 -0.90 4.72
CA PHE A 170 5.93 0.07 4.81
C PHE A 170 4.56 -0.60 4.87
N THR A 171 4.43 -1.81 4.32
CA THR A 171 3.18 -2.60 4.42
C THR A 171 2.82 -2.97 5.86
N ASN A 172 3.79 -2.99 6.77
CA ASN A 172 3.55 -3.29 8.19
C ASN A 172 2.85 -2.15 8.93
N LEU A 173 2.84 -0.92 8.37
CA LEU A 173 2.08 0.21 8.95
C LEU A 173 0.56 0.06 8.75
N PHE A 174 0.14 -0.79 7.81
CA PHE A 174 -1.26 -1.05 7.48
C PHE A 174 -1.71 -2.37 8.10
N SER A 175 -1.65 -2.40 9.42
CA SER A 175 -1.95 -3.56 10.23
C SER A 175 -2.94 -3.21 11.33
N ALA A 176 -3.76 -4.19 11.67
CA ALA A 176 -4.79 -4.09 12.69
C ALA A 176 -4.18 -3.70 14.07
N THR A 177 -4.33 -2.46 14.51
CA THR A 177 -3.87 -2.03 15.84
C THR A 177 -4.87 -2.47 16.90
N SER A 178 -4.59 -3.54 17.64
CA SER A 178 -5.37 -3.89 18.83
C SER A 178 -4.81 -3.16 20.05
N CYS A 179 -5.58 -2.19 20.58
CA CYS A 179 -5.22 -1.44 21.78
C CYS A 179 -6.05 -1.83 23.01
N THR A 180 -6.99 -2.77 22.88
CA THR A 180 -7.69 -3.36 24.03
C THR A 180 -7.87 -4.86 23.77
N PRO A 181 -7.94 -5.70 24.84
CA PRO A 181 -8.16 -7.14 24.70
C PRO A 181 -9.39 -7.55 23.87
N ASN A 182 -10.30 -6.62 23.55
CA ASN A 182 -11.55 -6.85 22.81
C ASN A 182 -11.77 -5.88 21.63
N SER A 183 -10.78 -5.05 21.26
CA SER A 183 -10.83 -4.21 20.06
C SER A 183 -9.82 -4.73 19.07
N VAL A 184 -10.26 -5.58 18.15
CA VAL A 184 -9.50 -5.86 16.93
C VAL A 184 -9.78 -4.68 16.00
N GLY A 185 -8.91 -3.64 16.04
CA GLY A 185 -8.88 -2.71 14.92
C GLY A 185 -8.62 -3.55 13.67
N ARG A 186 -9.39 -3.41 12.59
CA ARG A 186 -9.13 -4.14 11.34
C ARG A 186 -8.46 -3.17 10.39
N SER A 187 -7.35 -3.60 9.80
CA SER A 187 -6.81 -2.88 8.64
C SER A 187 -7.86 -2.86 7.54
N ARG A 188 -7.96 -1.74 6.81
CA ARG A 188 -8.86 -1.63 5.66
C ARG A 188 -8.21 -2.13 4.38
N THR A 189 -6.89 -2.27 4.38
CA THR A 189 -6.11 -2.80 3.26
C THR A 189 -6.04 -4.32 3.33
N SER A 190 -6.27 -4.97 2.20
CA SER A 190 -6.40 -6.44 2.11
C SER A 190 -5.42 -7.08 1.13
N TRP A 191 -4.85 -6.31 0.23
CA TRP A 191 -3.94 -6.78 -0.81
C TRP A 191 -2.85 -5.75 -1.09
N ALA A 192 -1.77 -6.18 -1.74
CA ALA A 192 -0.67 -5.29 -2.11
C ALA A 192 0.10 -5.81 -3.33
N TYR A 193 0.77 -4.91 -4.04
CA TYR A 193 1.68 -5.24 -5.14
C TYR A 193 2.83 -4.20 -5.18
N ASN A 194 3.92 -4.54 -5.86
CA ASN A 194 5.15 -3.74 -5.88
C ASN A 194 5.82 -3.65 -7.26
N TRP A 195 5.01 -3.78 -8.33
CA TRP A 195 5.52 -3.84 -9.72
C TRP A 195 6.45 -5.01 -10.02
N PHE A 196 6.55 -5.98 -9.12
CA PHE A 196 7.37 -7.18 -9.28
C PHE A 196 6.56 -8.46 -9.06
N SER A 197 7.16 -9.59 -9.39
CA SER A 197 6.51 -10.90 -9.29
C SER A 197 6.59 -11.53 -7.89
N ALA A 198 7.38 -10.95 -6.99
CA ALA A 198 7.51 -11.38 -5.59
C ALA A 198 7.39 -10.20 -4.60
N PRO A 199 7.00 -10.46 -3.32
CA PRO A 199 6.80 -9.40 -2.32
C PRO A 199 8.02 -8.54 -2.04
N CYS A 200 9.20 -9.01 -2.40
CA CYS A 200 10.43 -8.24 -2.42
C CYS A 200 11.33 -8.76 -3.55
N ASP A 201 12.22 -7.90 -4.03
CA ASP A 201 13.12 -8.18 -5.14
C ASP A 201 14.55 -8.42 -4.61
N ASP A 202 15.03 -9.66 -4.74
CA ASP A 202 16.40 -10.05 -4.37
C ASP A 202 17.43 -9.74 -5.48
N PHE A 203 17.00 -9.33 -6.70
CA PHE A 203 17.91 -9.14 -7.84
C PHE A 203 18.81 -7.90 -7.70
N ASN A 204 18.28 -6.78 -7.18
CA ASN A 204 19.06 -5.54 -6.99
C ASN A 204 18.76 -4.80 -5.67
N HIS A 205 17.86 -5.33 -4.83
CA HIS A 205 17.32 -4.64 -3.65
C HIS A 205 17.33 -5.50 -2.38
N ALA A 206 18.37 -6.32 -2.19
CA ALA A 206 18.51 -7.20 -1.01
C ALA A 206 18.36 -6.44 0.34
N SER A 207 18.60 -5.12 0.37
CA SER A 207 18.36 -4.28 1.55
C SER A 207 16.87 -4.02 1.83
N LEU A 208 15.99 -4.02 0.82
CA LEU A 208 14.54 -3.85 0.95
C LEU A 208 13.86 -5.09 1.54
N CYS A 209 14.45 -6.28 1.40
CA CYS A 209 13.91 -7.52 2.00
C CYS A 209 14.26 -7.69 3.49
N SER A 210 14.97 -6.74 4.11
CA SER A 210 15.43 -6.85 5.51
C SER A 210 14.29 -6.87 6.53
N VAL A 211 13.17 -6.22 6.22
CA VAL A 211 11.92 -6.30 6.98
C VAL A 211 10.89 -7.01 6.11
N PRO A 212 10.26 -8.09 6.61
CA PRO A 212 9.36 -8.88 5.78
C PRO A 212 8.09 -8.09 5.42
N PHE A 213 7.56 -8.42 4.24
CA PHE A 213 6.22 -8.06 3.79
C PHE A 213 5.17 -8.47 4.83
N ASN A 214 4.15 -7.64 5.03
CA ASN A 214 3.04 -7.90 5.94
C ASN A 214 2.28 -9.18 5.52
N PRO A 215 2.37 -10.29 6.27
CA PRO A 215 1.88 -11.59 5.83
C PRO A 215 0.36 -11.73 5.81
N TYR A 216 -0.38 -10.68 6.21
CA TYR A 216 -1.84 -10.67 6.24
C TYR A 216 -2.46 -9.96 5.03
N LEU A 217 -1.63 -9.38 4.16
CA LEU A 217 -2.05 -8.88 2.86
C LEU A 217 -1.89 -9.98 1.82
N GLU A 218 -2.85 -10.10 0.91
CA GLU A 218 -2.66 -10.88 -0.32
C GLU A 218 -1.65 -10.14 -1.21
N PHE A 219 -0.48 -10.74 -1.47
CA PHE A 219 0.42 -10.19 -2.48
C PHE A 219 -0.03 -10.59 -3.88
N ILE A 220 -0.04 -9.63 -4.80
CA ILE A 220 -0.44 -9.81 -6.19
C ILE A 220 0.79 -9.71 -7.09
N PRO A 221 1.33 -10.84 -7.60
CA PRO A 221 2.45 -10.82 -8.54
C PRO A 221 2.11 -10.03 -9.80
N MET A 222 3.07 -9.23 -10.28
CA MET A 222 2.97 -8.51 -11.54
C MET A 222 4.07 -8.95 -12.50
N LEU A 223 3.70 -9.25 -13.74
CA LEU A 223 4.64 -9.32 -14.85
C LEU A 223 4.68 -7.93 -15.50
N TRP A 224 5.64 -7.11 -15.10
CA TRP A 224 5.66 -5.68 -15.45
C TRP A 224 5.87 -5.43 -16.96
N SER A 225 6.72 -6.22 -17.63
CA SER A 225 6.95 -6.12 -19.08
C SER A 225 7.32 -7.47 -19.72
N ASN A 226 7.74 -7.44 -20.98
CA ASN A 226 8.39 -8.55 -21.67
C ASN A 226 9.91 -8.62 -21.46
N ASP A 227 10.46 -7.91 -20.47
CA ASP A 227 11.88 -8.04 -20.12
C ASP A 227 12.20 -9.49 -19.73
N ARG A 228 13.33 -10.00 -20.26
CA ARG A 228 13.78 -11.37 -20.05
C ARG A 228 14.01 -11.68 -18.58
N ASP A 229 14.55 -10.75 -17.80
CA ASP A 229 14.89 -11.02 -16.40
C ASP A 229 13.61 -11.17 -15.55
N LEU A 230 12.59 -10.36 -15.85
CA LEU A 230 11.25 -10.50 -15.25
C LEU A 230 10.58 -11.82 -15.65
N GLN A 231 10.67 -12.20 -16.93
CA GLN A 231 10.12 -13.46 -17.43
C GLN A 231 10.79 -14.69 -16.83
N ASN A 232 12.11 -14.65 -16.65
CA ASN A 232 12.89 -15.74 -16.05
C ASN A 232 12.46 -16.03 -14.61
N ALA A 233 12.18 -14.97 -13.83
CA ALA A 233 11.73 -15.10 -12.44
C ALA A 233 10.22 -15.40 -12.31
N TRP A 234 9.42 -15.13 -13.35
CA TRP A 234 7.95 -15.15 -13.29
C TRP A 234 7.38 -16.46 -12.77
N ASN A 235 7.73 -17.58 -13.42
CA ASN A 235 7.11 -18.87 -13.12
C ASN A 235 7.39 -19.32 -11.68
N SER A 236 8.64 -19.23 -11.21
CA SER A 236 8.97 -19.62 -9.83
C SER A 236 8.24 -18.74 -8.81
N ASN A 237 8.19 -17.42 -9.04
CA ASN A 237 7.60 -16.47 -8.11
C ASN A 237 6.07 -16.62 -8.04
N VAL A 238 5.41 -16.82 -9.18
CA VAL A 238 3.97 -17.07 -9.24
C VAL A 238 3.60 -18.39 -8.58
N GLN A 239 4.39 -19.46 -8.74
CA GLN A 239 4.14 -20.72 -8.03
C GLN A 239 4.34 -20.57 -6.51
N ALA A 240 5.32 -19.77 -6.08
CA ALA A 240 5.49 -19.45 -4.66
C ALA A 240 4.31 -18.65 -4.09
N ALA A 241 3.73 -17.72 -4.87
CA ALA A 241 2.49 -17.04 -4.52
C ALA A 241 1.30 -18.01 -4.46
N ALA A 242 1.18 -18.92 -5.43
CA ALA A 242 0.13 -19.94 -5.47
C ALA A 242 0.14 -20.84 -4.23
N ALA A 243 1.34 -21.22 -3.77
CA ALA A 243 1.53 -22.03 -2.57
C ALA A 243 1.03 -21.35 -1.28
N ARG A 244 0.92 -20.02 -1.28
CA ARG A 244 0.30 -19.21 -0.21
C ARG A 244 -1.20 -18.98 -0.40
N GLY A 245 -1.78 -19.52 -1.48
CA GLY A 245 -3.18 -19.32 -1.84
C GLY A 245 -3.44 -18.02 -2.62
N TRP A 246 -2.41 -17.25 -2.96
CA TRP A 246 -2.54 -16.01 -3.74
C TRP A 246 -2.67 -16.38 -5.22
N LYS A 247 -3.91 -16.31 -5.72
CA LYS A 247 -4.28 -16.76 -7.06
C LYS A 247 -4.82 -15.63 -7.94
N THR A 248 -4.23 -14.46 -7.82
CA THR A 248 -4.50 -13.33 -8.70
C THR A 248 -3.17 -12.74 -9.18
N VAL A 249 -3.09 -12.34 -10.45
CA VAL A 249 -1.90 -11.71 -11.03
C VAL A 249 -2.27 -10.44 -11.80
N LEU A 250 -1.33 -9.51 -11.85
CA LEU A 250 -1.36 -8.34 -12.72
C LEU A 250 -0.45 -8.57 -13.93
N ALA A 251 -0.90 -8.10 -15.10
CA ALA A 251 -0.09 -8.06 -16.30
C ALA A 251 0.50 -6.66 -16.51
N PHE A 252 1.11 -6.46 -17.68
CA PHE A 252 2.05 -5.39 -18.01
C PHE A 252 1.65 -4.00 -17.51
N ASN A 253 2.65 -3.25 -17.03
CA ASN A 253 2.47 -1.94 -16.41
C ASN A 253 2.63 -0.82 -17.43
N GLU A 254 1.55 -0.12 -17.74
CA GLU A 254 1.51 0.99 -18.69
C GLU A 254 2.19 0.64 -20.02
N PRO A 255 1.80 -0.46 -20.69
CA PRO A 255 2.40 -0.85 -21.96
C PRO A 255 2.14 0.19 -23.06
N ASP A 256 1.20 1.09 -22.84
CA ASP A 256 0.82 2.14 -23.75
C ASP A 256 1.80 3.33 -23.78
N ILE A 257 2.75 3.40 -22.85
CA ILE A 257 3.83 4.40 -22.83
C ILE A 257 5.21 3.77 -22.55
N ALA A 258 6.26 4.32 -23.16
CA ALA A 258 7.64 3.86 -23.00
C ALA A 258 8.49 4.80 -22.13
N HIS A 259 7.84 5.65 -21.33
CA HIS A 259 8.48 6.63 -20.45
C HIS A 259 7.85 6.59 -19.06
N SER A 260 8.42 7.33 -18.11
CA SER A 260 7.86 7.50 -16.76
C SER A 260 7.59 6.21 -15.99
N GLY A 261 8.33 5.12 -16.27
CA GLY A 261 8.12 3.83 -15.63
C GLY A 261 7.01 2.97 -16.24
N GLY A 262 6.59 3.25 -17.47
CA GLY A 262 5.77 2.34 -18.28
C GLY A 262 6.58 1.33 -19.09
N SER A 263 5.96 0.20 -19.43
CA SER A 263 6.63 -0.94 -20.04
C SER A 263 6.81 -0.84 -21.56
N GLY A 264 6.15 0.13 -22.23
CA GLY A 264 6.38 0.46 -23.63
C GLY A 264 6.21 -0.70 -24.60
N MET A 265 5.11 -1.44 -24.51
CA MET A 265 4.90 -2.66 -25.29
C MET A 265 3.92 -2.46 -26.45
N SER A 266 4.29 -2.96 -27.62
CA SER A 266 3.35 -3.08 -28.72
C SER A 266 2.22 -4.08 -28.36
N ILE A 267 1.06 -3.96 -28.99
CA ILE A 267 -0.03 -4.94 -28.82
C ILE A 267 0.46 -6.35 -29.18
N ALA A 268 1.29 -6.49 -30.22
CA ALA A 268 1.82 -7.79 -30.64
C ALA A 268 2.75 -8.43 -29.59
N ASP A 269 3.62 -7.64 -28.97
CA ASP A 269 4.52 -8.12 -27.92
C ASP A 269 3.75 -8.47 -26.64
N ALA A 270 2.75 -7.65 -26.29
CA ALA A 270 1.85 -7.93 -25.18
C ALA A 270 1.03 -9.20 -25.41
N VAL A 271 0.49 -9.43 -26.61
CA VAL A 271 -0.25 -10.66 -26.94
C VAL A 271 0.66 -11.88 -26.87
N THR A 272 1.88 -11.79 -27.41
CA THR A 272 2.87 -12.88 -27.39
C THR A 272 3.22 -13.24 -25.94
N SER A 273 3.58 -12.23 -25.15
CA SER A 273 3.94 -12.40 -23.73
C SER A 273 2.76 -12.90 -22.90
N TRP A 274 1.55 -12.40 -23.17
CA TRP A 274 0.34 -12.85 -22.48
C TRP A 274 0.09 -14.33 -22.71
N LYS A 275 0.11 -14.78 -23.97
CA LYS A 275 -0.12 -16.18 -24.31
C LYS A 275 0.91 -17.12 -23.71
N GLN A 276 2.15 -16.66 -23.59
CA GLN A 276 3.24 -17.45 -23.03
C GLN A 276 3.23 -17.52 -21.50
N TYR A 277 3.00 -16.39 -20.82
CA TYR A 277 3.26 -16.28 -19.38
C TYR A 277 2.01 -16.06 -18.51
N ILE A 278 0.97 -15.40 -19.04
CA ILE A 278 -0.22 -15.03 -18.27
C ILE A 278 -1.37 -16.02 -18.51
N GLN A 279 -1.70 -16.29 -19.78
CA GLN A 279 -2.81 -17.16 -20.16
C GLN A 279 -2.75 -18.57 -19.53
N PRO A 280 -1.59 -19.26 -19.46
CA PRO A 280 -1.53 -20.60 -18.88
C PRO A 280 -1.93 -20.65 -17.40
N LEU A 281 -1.82 -19.54 -16.67
CA LEU A 281 -2.23 -19.45 -15.26
C LEU A 281 -3.74 -19.59 -15.09
N LYS A 282 -4.54 -19.28 -16.13
CA LYS A 282 -5.99 -19.44 -16.04
C LYS A 282 -6.40 -20.89 -15.76
N ALA A 283 -5.73 -21.83 -16.42
CA ALA A 283 -5.96 -23.27 -16.21
C ALA A 283 -5.55 -23.75 -14.81
N GLN A 284 -4.71 -22.97 -14.10
CA GLN A 284 -4.27 -23.24 -12.73
C GLN A 284 -5.19 -22.59 -11.67
N GLY A 285 -6.27 -21.94 -12.12
CA GLY A 285 -7.27 -21.29 -11.29
C GLY A 285 -6.90 -19.86 -10.86
N PHE A 286 -5.97 -19.22 -11.57
CA PHE A 286 -5.68 -17.80 -11.33
C PHE A 286 -6.74 -16.88 -11.94
N ARG A 287 -6.89 -15.71 -11.32
CA ARG A 287 -7.54 -14.55 -11.91
C ARG A 287 -6.50 -13.67 -12.60
N LEU A 288 -6.79 -13.25 -13.83
CA LEU A 288 -5.87 -12.54 -14.70
C LEU A 288 -6.33 -11.09 -14.90
N GLY A 289 -5.55 -10.13 -14.41
CA GLY A 289 -5.76 -8.72 -14.70
C GLY A 289 -5.28 -8.36 -16.10
N SER A 290 -6.01 -7.50 -16.80
CA SER A 290 -5.52 -6.91 -18.05
C SER A 290 -4.18 -6.19 -17.83
N PRO A 291 -3.43 -5.88 -18.90
CA PRO A 291 -2.39 -4.86 -18.80
C PRO A 291 -2.98 -3.56 -18.27
N ALA A 292 -2.30 -2.94 -17.31
CA ALA A 292 -2.74 -1.72 -16.65
C ALA A 292 -2.34 -0.52 -17.52
N VAL A 293 -3.31 0.23 -18.05
CA VAL A 293 -3.03 1.35 -18.95
C VAL A 293 -3.12 2.69 -18.25
N THR A 294 -2.42 3.70 -18.78
CA THR A 294 -2.51 5.08 -18.28
C THR A 294 -3.89 5.70 -18.49
N ASN A 295 -4.14 6.87 -17.90
CA ASN A 295 -5.28 7.73 -18.26
C ASN A 295 -5.02 8.64 -19.49
N ALA A 296 -3.99 8.36 -20.29
CA ALA A 296 -3.71 9.11 -21.51
C ALA A 296 -4.78 8.88 -22.59
N GLN A 297 -4.92 9.85 -23.47
CA GLN A 297 -5.86 9.82 -24.60
C GLN A 297 -5.10 9.89 -25.91
N GLY A 298 -5.49 9.07 -26.88
CA GLY A 298 -4.87 9.07 -28.21
C GLY A 298 -4.82 7.68 -28.82
N LEU A 299 -4.24 7.60 -30.01
CA LEU A 299 -4.03 6.32 -30.69
C LEU A 299 -2.96 5.51 -29.96
N ASN A 300 -3.30 4.27 -29.63
CA ASN A 300 -2.47 3.33 -28.88
C ASN A 300 -2.06 3.84 -27.49
N MET A 301 -2.90 4.68 -26.87
CA MET A 301 -2.70 5.19 -25.51
C MET A 301 -3.90 4.88 -24.62
N GLY A 302 -3.65 4.65 -23.34
CA GLY A 302 -4.69 4.42 -22.34
C GLY A 302 -5.74 3.40 -22.77
N ASN A 303 -7.01 3.79 -22.65
CA ASN A 303 -8.14 2.94 -23.00
C ASN A 303 -8.17 2.50 -24.47
N ASP A 304 -7.61 3.27 -25.42
CA ASP A 304 -7.54 2.85 -26.84
C ASP A 304 -6.59 1.66 -27.03
N TRP A 305 -5.44 1.68 -26.35
CA TRP A 305 -4.52 0.54 -26.31
C TRP A 305 -5.21 -0.69 -25.71
N GLN A 306 -5.91 -0.52 -24.57
CA GLN A 306 -6.57 -1.62 -23.87
C GLN A 306 -7.69 -2.26 -24.72
N VAL A 307 -8.49 -1.45 -25.41
CA VAL A 307 -9.51 -1.95 -26.36
C VAL A 307 -8.88 -2.79 -27.46
N LYS A 308 -7.77 -2.35 -28.05
CA LYS A 308 -7.07 -3.09 -29.12
C LYS A 308 -6.49 -4.41 -28.61
N PHE A 309 -5.95 -4.42 -27.39
CA PHE A 309 -5.44 -5.65 -26.77
C PHE A 309 -6.58 -6.67 -26.54
N LEU A 310 -7.74 -6.20 -26.10
CA LEU A 310 -8.90 -7.03 -25.81
C LEU A 310 -9.70 -7.46 -27.05
N ASP A 311 -9.47 -6.85 -28.22
CA ASP A 311 -10.23 -7.12 -29.43
C ASP A 311 -10.12 -8.60 -29.84
N GLN A 312 -11.27 -9.28 -29.83
CA GLN A 312 -11.41 -10.70 -30.20
C GLN A 312 -11.69 -10.91 -31.69
N THR A 313 -11.63 -9.86 -32.51
CA THR A 313 -11.87 -9.94 -33.95
C THR A 313 -10.65 -10.54 -34.67
N PRO A 314 -10.78 -11.69 -35.36
CA PRO A 314 -9.67 -12.28 -36.11
C PRO A 314 -9.06 -11.29 -37.11
N GLY A 315 -7.73 -11.21 -37.14
CA GLY A 315 -6.99 -10.31 -38.04
C GLY A 315 -6.87 -8.86 -37.57
N LYS A 316 -7.38 -8.50 -36.38
CA LYS A 316 -7.22 -7.14 -35.79
C LYS A 316 -6.03 -6.99 -34.84
N GLY A 317 -5.33 -8.08 -34.53
CA GLY A 317 -4.09 -8.06 -33.74
C GLY A 317 -4.28 -8.17 -32.22
N GLY A 318 -5.52 -8.15 -31.71
CA GLY A 318 -5.81 -8.36 -30.29
C GLY A 318 -5.55 -9.80 -29.81
N CYS A 319 -5.68 -10.01 -28.50
CA CYS A 319 -5.38 -11.26 -27.82
C CYS A 319 -6.51 -12.29 -28.01
N ILE A 320 -6.62 -12.86 -29.21
CA ILE A 320 -7.65 -13.83 -29.55
C ILE A 320 -7.55 -15.07 -28.64
N GLY A 321 -8.66 -15.40 -27.98
CA GLY A 321 -8.76 -16.56 -27.07
C GLY A 321 -8.13 -16.33 -25.70
N CYS A 322 -7.63 -15.12 -25.42
CA CYS A 322 -7.10 -14.77 -24.12
C CYS A 322 -8.24 -14.47 -23.13
N THR A 323 -8.04 -14.80 -21.86
CA THR A 323 -9.04 -14.61 -20.80
C THR A 323 -8.60 -13.51 -19.87
N VAL A 324 -9.42 -12.47 -19.72
CA VAL A 324 -9.20 -11.38 -18.76
C VAL A 324 -10.34 -11.39 -17.74
N ASP A 325 -10.01 -11.41 -16.45
CA ASP A 325 -10.98 -11.49 -15.36
C ASP A 325 -11.36 -10.12 -14.79
N PHE A 326 -10.50 -9.11 -14.94
CA PHE A 326 -10.73 -7.73 -14.52
C PHE A 326 -9.86 -6.76 -15.33
N LEU A 327 -10.31 -5.52 -15.45
CA LEU A 327 -9.55 -4.45 -16.09
C LEU A 327 -8.67 -3.74 -15.06
N ALA A 328 -7.37 -3.69 -15.31
CA ALA A 328 -6.46 -2.83 -14.55
C ALA A 328 -6.31 -1.49 -15.27
N VAL A 329 -6.40 -0.38 -14.52
CA VAL A 329 -6.25 0.98 -15.06
C VAL A 329 -5.54 1.88 -14.05
N HIS A 330 -4.83 2.88 -14.57
CA HIS A 330 -4.18 3.93 -13.79
C HIS A 330 -4.82 5.29 -14.03
N TRP A 331 -4.76 6.15 -13.02
CA TRP A 331 -5.15 7.54 -13.20
C TRP A 331 -4.30 8.51 -12.38
N TYR A 332 -3.79 9.54 -13.05
CA TYR A 332 -3.14 10.68 -12.41
C TYR A 332 -3.71 12.00 -12.93
N GLY A 333 -3.96 12.94 -12.03
CA GLY A 333 -4.52 14.25 -12.37
C GLY A 333 -4.41 15.27 -11.25
N GLY A 334 -5.04 16.43 -11.39
CA GLY A 334 -5.01 17.47 -10.38
C GLY A 334 -5.90 17.18 -9.16
N PRO A 335 -5.69 17.89 -8.04
CA PRO A 335 -6.49 17.75 -6.81
C PRO A 335 -7.99 18.06 -6.99
N THR A 336 -8.37 18.72 -8.09
CA THR A 336 -9.76 19.10 -8.41
C THR A 336 -10.40 18.23 -9.48
N ASP A 337 -9.67 17.26 -10.03
CA ASP A 337 -10.08 16.53 -11.24
C ASP A 337 -10.90 15.26 -10.92
N LEU A 338 -11.71 15.30 -9.86
CA LEU A 338 -12.56 14.18 -9.43
C LEU A 338 -13.49 13.69 -10.56
N ASP A 339 -14.08 14.61 -11.32
CA ASP A 339 -14.94 14.26 -12.45
C ASP A 339 -14.15 13.50 -13.53
N SER A 340 -12.91 13.92 -13.80
CA SER A 340 -12.03 13.22 -14.76
C SER A 340 -11.69 11.81 -14.28
N PHE A 341 -11.37 11.66 -12.99
CA PHE A 341 -11.12 10.35 -12.37
C PHE A 341 -12.32 9.43 -12.49
N PHE A 342 -13.50 9.86 -12.03
CA PHE A 342 -14.70 9.04 -12.06
C PHE A 342 -15.16 8.72 -13.49
N ASN A 343 -15.07 9.67 -14.43
CA ASN A 343 -15.38 9.43 -15.83
C ASN A 343 -14.44 8.40 -16.46
N HIS A 344 -13.14 8.45 -16.15
CA HIS A 344 -12.17 7.47 -16.64
C HIS A 344 -12.51 6.06 -16.14
N VAL A 345 -12.74 5.90 -14.84
CA VAL A 345 -13.08 4.60 -14.23
C VAL A 345 -14.40 4.04 -14.77
N ALA A 346 -15.42 4.89 -14.90
CA ALA A 346 -16.72 4.50 -15.47
C ALA A 346 -16.63 4.14 -16.97
N TYR A 347 -15.80 4.86 -17.74
CA TYR A 347 -15.56 4.56 -19.15
C TYR A 347 -14.86 3.21 -19.33
N SER A 348 -13.83 2.93 -18.52
CA SER A 348 -13.12 1.64 -18.56
C SER A 348 -14.06 0.48 -18.26
N TRP A 349 -14.93 0.61 -17.25
CA TRP A 349 -15.93 -0.42 -16.97
C TRP A 349 -16.96 -0.60 -18.09
N SER A 350 -17.59 0.50 -18.52
CA SER A 350 -18.76 0.45 -19.41
C SER A 350 -18.41 0.23 -20.88
N VAL A 351 -17.38 0.90 -21.38
CA VAL A 351 -17.00 0.87 -22.79
C VAL A 351 -15.95 -0.18 -23.05
N VAL A 352 -14.83 -0.16 -22.33
CA VAL A 352 -13.73 -1.12 -22.53
C VAL A 352 -14.14 -2.51 -22.04
N GLY A 353 -14.69 -2.59 -20.84
CA GLY A 353 -15.12 -3.84 -20.21
C GLY A 353 -16.50 -4.33 -20.65
N GLY A 354 -17.26 -3.51 -21.38
CA GLY A 354 -18.61 -3.83 -21.82
C GLY A 354 -19.52 -4.24 -20.67
N GLN A 355 -19.32 -3.66 -19.48
CA GLN A 355 -20.03 -3.96 -18.22
C GLN A 355 -19.90 -5.41 -17.72
N ARG A 356 -18.95 -6.19 -18.26
CA ARG A 356 -18.77 -7.62 -17.95
C ARG A 356 -17.60 -7.92 -17.03
N MET A 357 -16.62 -7.03 -16.97
CA MET A 357 -15.42 -7.17 -16.16
C MET A 357 -15.40 -6.09 -15.08
N PRO A 358 -15.12 -6.43 -13.81
CA PRO A 358 -14.86 -5.44 -12.79
C PRO A 358 -13.57 -4.67 -13.10
N VAL A 359 -13.41 -3.51 -12.45
CA VAL A 359 -12.25 -2.64 -12.59
C VAL A 359 -11.40 -2.68 -11.32
N TRP A 360 -10.09 -2.80 -11.52
CA TRP A 360 -9.05 -2.59 -10.52
C TRP A 360 -8.30 -1.30 -10.86
N ILE A 361 -8.36 -0.32 -9.96
CA ILE A 361 -7.57 0.91 -10.07
C ILE A 361 -6.23 0.65 -9.36
N THR A 362 -5.28 0.05 -10.06
CA THR A 362 -4.00 -0.37 -9.47
C THR A 362 -3.12 0.81 -9.11
N GLU A 363 -3.32 1.95 -9.76
CA GLU A 363 -2.72 3.23 -9.36
C GLU A 363 -3.71 4.35 -9.53
N PHE A 364 -3.84 5.18 -8.50
CA PHE A 364 -4.35 6.52 -8.67
C PHE A 364 -3.69 7.49 -7.71
N GLY A 365 -3.49 8.72 -8.16
CA GLY A 365 -2.85 9.76 -7.38
C GLY A 365 -3.11 11.14 -7.95
N ILE A 366 -2.74 12.18 -7.20
CA ILE A 366 -2.84 13.55 -7.67
C ILE A 366 -1.48 14.23 -7.78
N THR A 367 -1.29 15.04 -8.81
CA THR A 367 -0.09 15.83 -9.08
C THR A 367 -0.24 17.22 -8.45
N GLY A 368 0.38 17.42 -7.28
CA GLY A 368 0.28 18.67 -6.51
C GLY A 368 -0.93 18.74 -5.57
N GLY A 369 -1.18 19.92 -5.01
CA GLY A 369 -2.23 20.15 -4.00
C GLY A 369 -1.72 20.10 -2.55
N THR A 370 -2.48 20.74 -1.67
CA THR A 370 -2.26 20.75 -0.21
C THR A 370 -2.69 19.43 0.44
N ASP A 371 -2.22 19.14 1.65
CA ASP A 371 -2.69 18.00 2.45
C ASP A 371 -4.23 17.93 2.50
N ALA A 372 -4.90 19.07 2.72
CA ALA A 372 -6.36 19.13 2.79
C ALA A 372 -7.03 18.73 1.47
N GLN A 373 -6.43 19.06 0.33
CA GLN A 373 -6.94 18.65 -0.99
C GLN A 373 -6.72 17.16 -1.24
N VAL A 374 -5.57 16.61 -0.86
CA VAL A 374 -5.30 15.16 -0.91
C VAL A 374 -6.32 14.40 -0.05
N GLU A 375 -6.50 14.83 1.20
CA GLU A 375 -7.45 14.22 2.13
C GLU A 375 -8.88 14.28 1.60
N ASN A 376 -9.30 15.42 1.04
CA ASN A 376 -10.62 15.57 0.45
C ASN A 376 -10.82 14.64 -0.76
N PHE A 377 -9.84 14.58 -1.66
CA PHE A 377 -9.89 13.68 -2.82
C PHE A 377 -10.04 12.22 -2.37
N LEU A 378 -9.19 11.77 -1.43
CA LEU A 378 -9.26 10.42 -0.87
C LEU A 378 -10.61 10.12 -0.21
N ARG A 379 -11.15 11.03 0.60
CA ARG A 379 -12.45 10.83 1.26
C ARG A 379 -13.58 10.64 0.26
N VAL A 380 -13.62 11.47 -0.79
CA VAL A 380 -14.66 11.38 -1.83
C VAL A 380 -14.54 10.06 -2.60
N VAL A 381 -13.32 9.67 -3.00
CA VAL A 381 -13.10 8.41 -3.74
C VAL A 381 -13.41 7.18 -2.88
N ILE A 382 -12.96 7.16 -1.62
CA ILE A 382 -13.22 6.05 -0.71
C ILE A 382 -14.72 5.92 -0.44
N ASP A 383 -15.43 7.02 -0.17
CA ASP A 383 -16.88 6.98 0.04
C ASP A 383 -17.62 6.44 -1.19
N ALA A 384 -17.23 6.89 -2.39
CA ALA A 384 -17.79 6.38 -3.63
C ALA A 384 -17.60 4.86 -3.75
N PHE A 385 -16.38 4.37 -3.56
CA PHE A 385 -16.06 2.96 -3.81
C PHE A 385 -16.55 2.01 -2.73
N GLU A 386 -16.63 2.45 -1.47
CA GLU A 386 -17.00 1.59 -0.34
C GLU A 386 -18.48 1.67 0.02
N ASN A 387 -19.12 2.83 -0.16
CA ASN A 387 -20.47 3.08 0.36
C ASN A 387 -21.54 3.29 -0.72
N GLN A 388 -21.16 3.60 -1.96
CA GLN A 388 -22.13 3.87 -3.03
C GLN A 388 -22.31 2.66 -3.96
N PRO A 389 -23.55 2.16 -4.15
CA PRO A 389 -23.80 0.95 -4.93
C PRO A 389 -23.48 1.11 -6.43
N ASP A 390 -23.52 2.33 -6.96
CA ASP A 390 -23.23 2.62 -8.37
C ASP A 390 -21.77 2.28 -8.74
N TRP A 391 -20.88 2.20 -7.74
CA TRP A 391 -19.46 1.84 -7.91
C TRP A 391 -19.16 0.38 -7.53
N SER A 392 -20.17 -0.49 -7.48
CA SER A 392 -19.96 -1.91 -7.14
C SER A 392 -19.06 -2.66 -8.12
N PHE A 393 -18.87 -2.13 -9.34
CA PHE A 393 -17.97 -2.68 -10.35
C PHE A 393 -16.49 -2.39 -10.08
N VAL A 394 -16.17 -1.45 -9.18
CA VAL A 394 -14.81 -1.27 -8.67
C VAL A 394 -14.57 -2.37 -7.64
N GLU A 395 -13.72 -3.32 -8.00
CA GLU A 395 -13.43 -4.46 -7.15
C GLU A 395 -12.23 -4.18 -6.24
N ARG A 396 -11.20 -3.50 -6.75
CA ARG A 396 -10.02 -3.15 -5.96
C ARG A 396 -9.43 -1.80 -6.38
N TYR A 397 -8.76 -1.11 -5.47
CA TYR A 397 -8.04 0.12 -5.76
C TYR A 397 -6.85 0.33 -4.83
N ALA A 398 -5.78 0.95 -5.33
CA ALA A 398 -4.58 1.27 -4.55
C ALA A 398 -4.13 2.72 -4.82
N TRP A 399 -4.05 3.52 -3.75
CA TRP A 399 -3.52 4.88 -3.84
C TRP A 399 -2.01 4.82 -4.05
N PHE A 400 -1.51 5.65 -4.97
CA PHE A 400 -0.09 5.77 -5.23
C PHE A 400 0.54 6.82 -4.30
N THR A 401 1.32 6.45 -3.29
CA THR A 401 1.83 5.10 -2.97
C THR A 401 2.11 4.90 -1.46
N ALA A 402 2.25 3.65 -1.02
CA ALA A 402 2.71 3.26 0.31
C ALA A 402 4.25 3.39 0.44
N SER A 403 4.71 4.62 0.38
CA SER A 403 6.11 5.03 0.56
C SER A 403 6.18 6.28 1.43
N ASN A 404 7.38 6.63 1.94
CA ASN A 404 7.64 7.90 2.62
C ASN A 404 8.07 9.03 1.66
N SER A 405 8.21 8.71 0.38
CA SER A 405 8.43 9.65 -0.72
C SER A 405 7.61 9.19 -1.93
N SER A 406 6.97 10.12 -2.64
CA SER A 406 6.20 9.83 -3.85
C SER A 406 6.42 10.94 -4.88
N PRO A 407 6.47 10.62 -6.18
CA PRO A 407 6.37 11.63 -7.25
C PRO A 407 4.98 12.29 -7.32
N THR A 408 3.97 11.73 -6.66
CA THR A 408 2.64 12.34 -6.45
C THR A 408 2.49 12.94 -5.06
N SER A 409 1.44 13.73 -4.86
CA SER A 409 1.09 14.24 -3.53
C SER A 409 0.50 13.15 -2.65
N GLY A 410 0.74 13.26 -1.34
CA GLY A 410 0.11 12.39 -0.36
C GLY A 410 0.68 10.98 -0.30
N PRO A 411 2.01 10.76 -0.17
CA PRO A 411 2.54 9.45 0.18
C PRO A 411 1.85 8.92 1.44
N LEU A 412 1.52 7.63 1.53
CA LEU A 412 0.77 7.11 2.67
C LEU A 412 1.63 6.96 3.94
N VAL A 413 2.95 6.95 3.81
CA VAL A 413 3.89 6.91 4.94
C VAL A 413 4.44 8.31 5.19
N ALA A 414 4.56 8.67 6.46
CA ALA A 414 5.18 9.92 6.86
C ALA A 414 6.68 9.91 6.52
N ALA A 415 7.28 11.10 6.36
CA ALA A 415 8.69 11.24 6.00
C ALA A 415 9.66 10.46 6.93
N ASN A 416 9.29 10.29 8.21
CA ASN A 416 10.05 9.50 9.18
C ASN A 416 10.09 7.98 8.92
N GLY A 417 9.33 7.48 7.94
CA GLY A 417 9.27 6.07 7.55
C GLY A 417 8.67 5.12 8.59
N THR A 418 8.11 5.64 9.70
CA THR A 418 7.71 4.85 10.88
C THR A 418 6.26 5.07 11.31
N SER A 419 5.52 5.95 10.63
CA SER A 419 4.11 6.22 10.90
C SER A 419 3.35 6.53 9.61
N LEU A 420 2.03 6.37 9.63
CA LEU A 420 1.17 6.84 8.55
C LEU A 420 1.23 8.36 8.42
N SER A 421 1.26 8.86 7.18
CA SER A 421 1.06 10.29 6.88
C SER A 421 -0.40 10.70 7.13
N ARG A 422 -0.75 11.97 6.91
CA ARG A 422 -2.15 12.42 6.89
C ARG A 422 -2.99 11.66 5.85
N ALA A 423 -2.48 11.52 4.63
CA ALA A 423 -3.11 10.72 3.58
C ALA A 423 -3.24 9.25 4.01
N GLY A 424 -2.18 8.67 4.60
CA GLY A 424 -2.20 7.30 5.14
C GLY A 424 -3.26 7.09 6.22
N GLN A 425 -3.43 8.06 7.11
CA GLN A 425 -4.47 8.02 8.15
C GLN A 425 -5.88 8.07 7.56
N VAL A 426 -6.11 8.88 6.52
CA VAL A 426 -7.39 8.88 5.80
C VAL A 426 -7.61 7.54 5.09
N TYR A 427 -6.62 7.08 4.33
CA TYR A 427 -6.71 5.85 3.54
C TYR A 427 -7.00 4.61 4.41
N GLU A 428 -6.36 4.52 5.57
CA GLU A 428 -6.50 3.38 6.47
C GLU A 428 -7.75 3.46 7.36
N ASN A 429 -8.14 4.65 7.82
CA ASN A 429 -9.18 4.78 8.86
C ASN A 429 -10.56 5.23 8.35
N GLN A 430 -10.66 5.81 7.15
CA GLN A 430 -11.94 6.22 6.59
C GLN A 430 -12.85 4.99 6.42
N VAL A 431 -14.11 5.11 6.85
CA VAL A 431 -15.12 4.05 6.67
C VAL A 431 -15.91 4.33 5.42
#